data_AF-A0A915AZS2-F1
#
_entry.id   AF-A0A915AZS2-F1
#
_cell.length_a   1.000
_cell.length_b   1.000
_cell.length_c   1.000
_cell.angle_alpha   90.00
_cell.angle_beta   90.00
_cell.angle_gamma   90.00
#
_symmetry.space_group_name_H-M   'P 1'
#
loop_
_entity.id
_entity.type
_entity.pdbx_description
1 polymer ?
#
loop_
_entity_poly.entity_id
_entity_poly.type
_entity_poly.pdbx_seq_one_letter_code
_entity_poly.pdbx_strand_id
1 'polypeptide(L)'
;MNSMIDLMKEGVEIRGIDLETAHAKLKEAEEGYTEQAISSVHSSHDAINEMKPQYSHIKTFMDNSIGWISETMSTAERASLRHVFVDAIRGVLENNSRSDFPVHSLRGVSLICVQRWDEMVASVKKTVELIRQLMAIGILDSPSEGLEAIIACHYKSVGTQRNCDLCLFNKQLNLFESLMFVGTPQKKKFFDYEEETVEGTAGAKKASSLEIVLHTIRSVMTRNSGHFHRKLLDGAEETESLIDHFKTILQKGKDLYSAYEDFAARTDELRQCKLRLEYASAEIIKQYGGIKDLPHNYIIKGSEEETRRAHAQAVGAEDLTQTRLLSKLRYVSTLRHSQRNDCPICLNELGDAWLVYPCAHCMCTACFGALSKHSVSMSSFLKCPVCRSGTIRSSIAFVQNRGPSRSLHFLDSPSVVVKGDASVKLDAVIRRLLSIHVRDPWAKTLVFTSIPSIIPVISELLQENNIPYRSYSVGRRQVTLAEFRLDPKIQVLVMPINQGARGLNLTVANNIIFVEPQLDASQLAQAIGRIDRIGQTRRMMIHHFVVYGSIEEHIHHRITDPQNTEWTVGDIKRLLHTGAQYFDQALNNDSTQAGIISTSTSA
;
A
#
# COMPACT_ATOMS: atom_id res chain seq x y z
N MET A 1 23.95 22.27 4.71
CA MET A 1 25.16 22.61 3.93
C MET A 1 25.10 24.00 3.33
N ASN A 2 24.04 24.40 2.60
CA ASN A 2 23.94 25.76 2.06
C ASN A 2 24.16 26.89 3.08
N SER A 3 23.56 26.80 4.28
CA SER A 3 23.79 27.79 5.33
C SER A 3 25.24 27.84 5.81
N MET A 4 25.94 26.72 5.80
CA MET A 4 27.35 26.65 6.20
C MET A 4 28.24 27.31 5.13
N ILE A 5 27.96 27.04 3.86
CA ILE A 5 28.68 27.66 2.72
C ILE A 5 28.52 29.18 2.74
N ASP A 6 27.32 29.70 2.96
CA ASP A 6 27.09 31.16 2.98
C ASP A 6 27.80 31.81 4.17
N LEU A 7 27.73 31.21 5.36
CA LEU A 7 28.47 31.70 6.54
C LEU A 7 29.98 31.71 6.27
N MET A 8 30.51 30.69 5.60
CA MET A 8 31.93 30.64 5.22
C MET A 8 32.29 31.71 4.17
N LYS A 9 31.38 32.05 3.24
CA LYS A 9 31.54 33.17 2.30
C LYS A 9 31.50 34.53 3.00
N GLU A 10 30.71 34.65 4.07
CA GLU A 10 30.65 35.83 4.94
C GLU A 10 31.84 35.91 5.91
N GLY A 11 32.79 34.97 5.86
CA GLY A 11 34.02 34.98 6.65
C GLY A 11 33.93 34.26 8.00
N VAL A 12 32.87 33.48 8.24
CA VAL A 12 32.70 32.69 9.47
C VAL A 12 33.44 31.35 9.33
N GLU A 13 34.43 31.11 10.18
CA GLU A 13 35.13 29.82 10.24
C GLU A 13 34.24 28.72 10.83
N ILE A 14 33.99 27.67 10.06
CA ILE A 14 33.27 26.46 10.50
C ILE A 14 34.29 25.36 10.77
N ARG A 15 34.34 24.87 12.01
CA ARG A 15 35.30 23.83 12.40
C ARG A 15 35.03 22.51 11.67
N GLY A 16 36.05 21.99 11.00
CA GLY A 16 36.10 20.61 10.49
C GLY A 16 35.56 20.40 9.06
N ILE A 17 35.16 21.45 8.35
CA ILE A 17 34.70 21.38 6.95
C ILE A 17 35.23 22.60 6.20
N ASP A 18 35.93 22.39 5.09
CA ASP A 18 36.34 23.47 4.17
C ASP A 18 35.25 23.75 3.12
N LEU A 19 35.37 24.88 2.41
CA LEU A 19 34.35 25.35 1.47
C LEU A 19 34.20 24.39 0.29
N GLU A 20 35.32 23.81 -0.18
CA GLU A 20 35.34 22.85 -1.29
C GLU A 20 34.65 21.54 -0.93
N THR A 21 34.92 20.96 0.25
CA THR A 21 34.25 19.75 0.74
C THR A 21 32.77 20.00 0.99
N ALA A 22 32.39 21.19 1.49
CA ALA A 22 30.98 21.55 1.65
C ALA A 22 30.24 21.61 0.30
N HIS A 23 30.86 22.20 -0.73
CA HIS A 23 30.31 22.22 -2.08
C HIS A 23 30.24 20.83 -2.70
N ALA A 24 31.27 20.01 -2.53
CA ALA A 24 31.31 18.64 -3.05
C ALA A 24 30.19 17.78 -2.43
N LYS A 25 30.02 17.82 -1.11
CA LYS A 25 28.95 17.05 -0.43
C LYS A 25 27.55 17.56 -0.75
N LEU A 26 27.39 18.87 -0.96
CA LEU A 26 26.11 19.43 -1.40
C LEU A 26 25.77 18.92 -2.80
N LYS A 27 26.74 18.95 -3.72
CA LYS A 27 26.57 18.46 -5.08
C LYS A 27 26.25 16.95 -5.09
N GLU A 28 26.97 16.16 -4.30
CA GLU A 28 26.71 14.72 -4.13
C GLU A 28 25.28 14.44 -3.65
N ALA A 29 24.78 15.22 -2.68
CA ALA A 29 23.41 15.08 -2.19
C ALA A 29 22.35 15.50 -3.22
N GLU A 30 22.61 16.55 -4.01
CA GLU A 30 21.71 17.02 -5.06
C GLU A 30 21.64 16.02 -6.23
N GLU A 31 22.79 15.51 -6.66
CA GLU A 31 22.88 14.48 -7.71
C GLU A 31 22.24 13.17 -7.23
N GLY A 32 22.56 12.71 -6.02
CA GLY A 32 21.98 11.47 -5.47
C GLY A 32 20.46 11.52 -5.30
N TYR A 33 19.88 12.69 -5.03
CA TYR A 33 18.42 12.82 -4.91
C TYR A 33 17.69 12.77 -6.26
N THR A 34 18.34 13.25 -7.33
CA THR A 34 17.72 13.36 -8.67
C THR A 34 18.10 12.23 -9.62
N GLU A 35 19.13 11.45 -9.29
CA GLU A 35 19.69 10.38 -10.13
C GLU A 35 18.61 9.40 -10.63
N GLN A 36 17.74 8.92 -9.75
CA GLN A 36 16.68 7.97 -10.12
C GLN A 36 15.68 8.59 -11.10
N ALA A 37 15.28 9.85 -10.88
CA ALA A 37 14.33 10.54 -11.75
C ALA A 37 14.95 10.83 -13.13
N ILE A 38 16.22 11.26 -13.17
CA ILE A 38 16.98 11.46 -14.41
C ILE A 38 17.09 10.15 -15.20
N SER A 39 17.43 9.05 -14.52
CA SER A 39 17.51 7.71 -15.12
C SER A 39 16.15 7.29 -15.72
N SER A 40 15.05 7.55 -15.02
CA SER A 40 13.69 7.26 -15.50
C SER A 40 13.33 8.07 -16.76
N VAL A 41 13.76 9.34 -16.84
CA VAL A 41 13.57 10.18 -18.03
C VAL A 41 14.36 9.62 -19.22
N HIS A 42 15.64 9.28 -19.03
CA HIS A 42 16.46 8.67 -20.08
C HIS A 42 15.88 7.34 -20.57
N SER A 43 15.48 6.46 -19.66
CA SER A 43 14.86 5.18 -20.00
C SER A 43 13.57 5.37 -20.82
N SER A 44 12.74 6.35 -20.46
CA SER A 44 11.53 6.70 -21.20
C SER A 44 11.84 7.26 -22.60
N HIS A 45 12.87 8.10 -22.72
CA HIS A 45 13.33 8.63 -24.00
C HIS A 45 13.82 7.52 -24.93
N ASP A 46 14.63 6.60 -24.42
CA ASP A 46 15.16 5.47 -25.17
C ASP A 46 14.04 4.56 -25.66
N ALA A 47 13.10 4.20 -24.78
CA ALA A 47 11.95 3.37 -25.13
C ALA A 47 11.06 4.01 -26.23
N ILE A 48 10.94 5.33 -26.24
CA ILE A 48 10.21 6.06 -27.30
C ILE A 48 11.02 6.10 -28.59
N ASN A 49 12.34 6.30 -28.51
CA ASN A 49 13.23 6.30 -29.66
C ASN A 49 13.23 4.94 -30.38
N GLU A 50 13.21 3.84 -29.64
CA GLU A 50 13.06 2.48 -30.17
C GLU A 50 11.73 2.25 -30.90
N MET A 51 10.67 2.94 -30.48
CA MET A 51 9.34 2.81 -31.07
C MET A 51 9.14 3.66 -32.35
N LYS A 52 9.95 4.71 -32.56
CA LYS A 52 9.91 5.56 -33.78
C LYS A 52 9.88 4.79 -35.11
N PRO A 53 10.77 3.80 -35.37
CA PRO A 53 10.73 3.05 -36.63
C PRO A 53 9.44 2.23 -36.77
N GLN A 54 8.96 1.61 -35.69
CA GLN A 54 7.71 0.83 -35.70
C GLN A 54 6.51 1.70 -36.05
N TYR A 55 6.41 2.90 -35.44
CA TYR A 55 5.37 3.86 -35.77
C TYR A 55 5.44 4.33 -37.22
N SER A 56 6.65 4.58 -37.75
CA SER A 56 6.81 5.02 -39.14
C SER A 56 6.30 3.99 -40.15
N HIS A 57 6.51 2.70 -39.85
CA HIS A 57 6.00 1.58 -40.64
C HIS A 57 4.47 1.52 -40.54
N ILE A 58 3.94 1.62 -39.32
CA ILE A 58 2.50 1.55 -39.03
C ILE A 58 1.71 2.70 -39.65
N LYS A 59 2.28 3.91 -39.62
CA LYS A 59 1.62 5.13 -40.06
C LYS A 59 1.04 5.08 -41.47
N THR A 60 1.69 4.34 -42.38
CA THR A 60 1.30 4.27 -43.80
C THR A 60 0.03 3.44 -44.04
N PHE A 61 -0.31 2.52 -43.15
CA PHE A 61 -1.46 1.62 -43.32
C PHE A 61 -2.60 1.83 -42.32
N MET A 62 -2.40 2.60 -41.23
CA MET A 62 -3.45 2.91 -40.25
C MET A 62 -4.75 3.43 -40.89
N ASP A 63 -4.62 4.34 -41.87
CA ASP A 63 -5.77 5.02 -42.49
C ASP A 63 -6.62 4.09 -43.37
N ASN A 64 -6.04 2.99 -43.87
CA ASN A 64 -6.74 2.04 -44.75
C ASN A 64 -7.05 0.69 -44.07
N SER A 65 -6.58 0.50 -42.84
CA SER A 65 -6.60 -0.80 -42.14
C SER A 65 -8.00 -1.31 -41.78
N ILE A 66 -9.02 -0.45 -41.68
CA ILE A 66 -10.37 -0.84 -41.27
C ILE A 66 -11.33 -1.18 -42.44
N GLY A 67 -10.87 -1.00 -43.68
CA GLY A 67 -11.71 -1.10 -44.89
C GLY A 67 -12.36 -2.49 -45.10
N TRP A 68 -11.76 -3.54 -44.56
CA TRP A 68 -12.25 -4.93 -44.67
C TRP A 68 -13.62 -5.13 -44.01
N ILE A 69 -14.03 -4.29 -43.04
CA ILE A 69 -15.32 -4.43 -42.35
C ILE A 69 -16.48 -4.20 -43.32
N SER A 70 -16.41 -3.15 -44.13
CA SER A 70 -17.48 -2.81 -45.08
C SER A 70 -17.68 -3.92 -46.12
N GLU A 71 -16.58 -4.50 -46.60
CA GLU A 71 -16.61 -5.63 -47.54
C GLU A 71 -17.10 -6.92 -46.87
N THR A 72 -16.72 -7.15 -45.61
CA THR A 72 -17.18 -8.28 -44.79
C THR A 72 -18.69 -8.20 -44.55
N MET A 73 -19.21 -7.04 -44.14
CA MET A 73 -20.64 -6.86 -43.90
C MET A 73 -21.47 -7.05 -45.18
N SER A 74 -20.98 -6.54 -46.31
CA SER A 74 -21.62 -6.73 -47.63
C SER A 74 -21.62 -8.21 -48.07
N THR A 75 -20.55 -8.94 -47.76
CA THR A 75 -20.44 -10.38 -48.06
C THR A 75 -21.32 -11.22 -47.13
N ALA A 76 -21.41 -10.86 -45.86
CA ALA A 76 -22.32 -11.49 -44.90
C ALA A 76 -23.79 -11.31 -45.29
N GLU A 77 -24.17 -10.14 -45.82
CA GLU A 77 -25.52 -9.89 -46.36
C GLU A 77 -25.82 -10.76 -47.58
N ARG A 78 -24.89 -10.85 -48.55
CA ARG A 78 -25.04 -11.73 -49.73
C ARG A 78 -25.12 -13.20 -49.38
N ALA A 79 -24.39 -13.64 -48.35
CA ALA A 79 -24.39 -15.02 -47.87
C ALA A 79 -25.54 -15.34 -46.89
N SER A 80 -26.46 -14.40 -46.63
CA SER A 80 -27.56 -14.57 -45.66
C SER A 80 -27.12 -14.87 -44.21
N LEU A 81 -25.90 -14.46 -43.84
CA LEU A 81 -25.30 -14.66 -42.51
C LEU A 81 -25.61 -13.52 -41.52
N ARG A 82 -26.57 -12.65 -41.82
CA ARG A 82 -26.87 -11.43 -41.04
C ARG A 82 -27.14 -11.70 -39.56
N HIS A 83 -27.98 -12.70 -39.27
CA HIS A 83 -28.36 -13.05 -37.90
C HIS A 83 -27.15 -13.55 -37.10
N VAL A 84 -26.29 -14.35 -37.71
CA VAL A 84 -25.06 -14.89 -37.08
C VAL A 84 -24.15 -13.78 -36.56
N PHE A 85 -23.92 -12.73 -37.35
CA PHE A 85 -23.09 -11.60 -36.93
C PHE A 85 -23.78 -10.73 -35.86
N VAL A 86 -25.05 -10.38 -36.06
CA VAL A 86 -25.79 -9.51 -35.12
C VAL A 86 -25.93 -10.17 -33.75
N ASP A 87 -26.28 -11.46 -33.70
CA ASP A 87 -26.49 -12.19 -32.45
C ASP A 87 -25.16 -12.45 -31.73
N ALA A 88 -24.08 -12.76 -32.47
CA ALA A 88 -22.76 -12.91 -31.88
C ALA A 88 -22.25 -11.60 -31.26
N ILE A 89 -22.37 -10.49 -31.98
CA ILE A 89 -21.91 -9.17 -31.49
C ILE A 89 -22.75 -8.74 -30.28
N ARG A 90 -24.08 -8.87 -30.37
CA ARG A 90 -24.98 -8.53 -29.26
C ARG A 90 -24.71 -9.38 -28.02
N GLY A 91 -24.59 -10.70 -28.19
CA GLY A 91 -24.32 -11.60 -27.07
C GLY A 91 -22.99 -11.29 -26.39
N VAL A 92 -21.94 -10.97 -27.15
CA VAL A 92 -20.64 -10.62 -26.55
C VAL A 92 -20.70 -9.26 -25.84
N LEU A 93 -21.41 -8.26 -26.38
CA LEU A 93 -21.62 -6.98 -25.72
C LEU A 93 -22.43 -7.12 -24.42
N GLU A 94 -23.52 -7.90 -24.44
CA GLU A 94 -24.34 -8.20 -23.26
C GLU A 94 -23.55 -8.93 -22.17
N ASN A 95 -22.76 -9.95 -22.56
CA ASN A 95 -21.87 -10.67 -21.64
C ASN A 95 -20.80 -9.76 -21.00
N ASN A 96 -20.43 -8.67 -21.68
CA ASN A 96 -19.51 -7.65 -21.15
C ASN A 96 -20.23 -6.45 -20.51
N SER A 97 -21.56 -6.53 -20.35
CA SER A 97 -22.43 -5.47 -19.82
C SER A 97 -22.26 -4.13 -20.55
N ARG A 98 -22.22 -4.19 -21.89
CA ARG A 98 -22.01 -3.03 -22.78
C ARG A 98 -23.32 -2.62 -23.46
N SER A 99 -23.68 -1.35 -23.30
CA SER A 99 -24.82 -0.71 -24.01
C SER A 99 -24.39 0.45 -24.90
N ASP A 100 -23.09 0.72 -25.00
CA ASP A 100 -22.52 1.87 -25.72
C ASP A 100 -22.41 1.65 -27.23
N PHE A 101 -22.71 0.45 -27.73
CA PHE A 101 -22.56 0.06 -29.13
C PHE A 101 -23.89 -0.49 -29.69
N PRO A 102 -24.69 0.32 -30.41
CA PRO A 102 -25.99 -0.11 -30.92
C PRO A 102 -25.86 -1.07 -32.12
N VAL A 103 -26.50 -2.23 -32.02
CA VAL A 103 -26.46 -3.30 -33.04
C VAL A 103 -27.85 -3.51 -33.66
N HIS A 104 -28.24 -2.63 -34.58
CA HIS A 104 -29.52 -2.70 -35.30
C HIS A 104 -29.40 -3.27 -36.73
N SER A 105 -28.28 -2.99 -37.41
CA SER A 105 -28.00 -3.45 -38.78
C SER A 105 -26.50 -3.64 -38.98
N LEU A 106 -26.11 -4.53 -39.91
CA LEU A 106 -24.69 -4.74 -40.23
C LEU A 106 -24.04 -3.49 -40.81
N ARG A 107 -24.79 -2.72 -41.61
CA ARG A 107 -24.34 -1.41 -42.11
C ARG A 107 -24.11 -0.40 -40.98
N GLY A 108 -24.98 -0.39 -39.96
CA GLY A 108 -24.80 0.43 -38.77
C GLY A 108 -23.55 0.06 -37.96
N VAL A 109 -23.33 -1.24 -37.76
CA VAL A 109 -22.10 -1.75 -37.11
C VAL A 109 -20.86 -1.31 -37.91
N SER A 110 -20.87 -1.46 -39.23
CA SER A 110 -19.77 -1.03 -40.11
C SER A 110 -19.45 0.45 -39.94
N LEU A 111 -20.46 1.32 -39.95
CA LEU A 111 -20.27 2.77 -39.81
C LEU A 111 -19.68 3.15 -38.44
N ILE A 112 -20.19 2.56 -37.37
CA ILE A 112 -19.71 2.84 -36.01
C ILE A 112 -18.28 2.33 -35.82
N CYS A 113 -17.94 1.16 -36.36
CA CYS A 113 -16.57 0.64 -36.33
C CYS A 113 -15.60 1.58 -37.05
N VAL A 114 -15.94 2.04 -38.26
CA VAL A 114 -15.11 2.97 -39.03
C VAL A 114 -14.95 4.31 -38.28
N GLN A 115 -16.05 4.89 -37.80
CA GLN A 115 -16.00 6.15 -37.07
C GLN A 115 -15.12 6.07 -35.82
N ARG A 116 -15.31 5.05 -34.97
CA ARG A 116 -14.51 4.87 -33.75
C ARG A 116 -13.04 4.56 -34.07
N TRP A 117 -12.78 3.85 -35.17
CA TRP A 117 -11.42 3.62 -35.64
C TRP A 117 -10.73 4.92 -36.05
N ASP A 118 -11.40 5.78 -36.82
CA ASP A 118 -10.87 7.07 -37.26
C ASP A 118 -10.57 7.99 -36.07
N GLU A 119 -11.47 8.04 -35.07
CA GLU A 119 -11.26 8.77 -33.81
C GLU A 119 -10.01 8.26 -33.06
N MET A 120 -9.83 6.94 -32.99
CA MET A 120 -8.67 6.31 -32.36
C MET A 120 -7.37 6.62 -33.11
N VAL A 121 -7.36 6.49 -34.44
CA VAL A 121 -6.20 6.82 -35.28
C VAL A 121 -5.82 8.29 -35.16
N ALA A 122 -6.79 9.21 -35.16
CA ALA A 122 -6.56 10.63 -34.94
C ALA A 122 -5.94 10.90 -33.56
N SER A 123 -6.42 10.19 -32.53
CA SER A 123 -5.89 10.29 -31.17
C SER A 123 -4.46 9.78 -31.05
N VAL A 124 -4.12 8.66 -31.71
CA VAL A 124 -2.75 8.12 -31.79
C VAL A 124 -1.82 9.13 -32.47
N LYS A 125 -2.21 9.65 -33.65
CA LYS A 125 -1.41 10.63 -34.40
C LYS A 125 -1.11 11.87 -33.56
N LYS A 126 -2.11 12.38 -32.84
CA LYS A 126 -1.96 13.54 -31.95
C LYS A 126 -1.09 13.24 -30.73
N THR A 127 -1.21 12.04 -30.15
CA THR A 127 -0.38 11.62 -29.00
C THR A 127 1.10 11.55 -29.39
N VAL A 128 1.42 10.96 -30.54
CA VAL A 128 2.80 10.88 -31.04
C VAL A 128 3.38 12.27 -31.37
N GLU A 129 2.55 13.19 -31.86
CA GLU A 129 2.97 14.58 -32.08
C GLU A 129 3.34 15.27 -30.76
N LEU A 130 2.50 15.14 -29.73
CA LEU A 130 2.77 15.72 -28.40
C LEU A 130 3.99 15.09 -27.74
N ILE A 131 4.22 13.78 -27.91
CA ILE A 131 5.45 13.12 -27.44
C ILE A 131 6.68 13.80 -28.06
N ARG A 132 6.66 14.06 -29.38
CA ARG A 132 7.77 14.74 -30.04
C ARG A 132 7.98 16.15 -29.50
N GLN A 133 6.89 16.90 -29.28
CA GLN A 133 6.95 18.24 -28.72
C GLN A 133 7.53 18.24 -27.31
N LEU A 134 7.09 17.32 -26.43
CA LEU A 134 7.61 17.20 -25.06
C LEU A 134 9.09 16.78 -25.01
N MET A 135 9.53 15.89 -25.89
CA MET A 135 10.95 15.53 -25.95
C MET A 135 11.81 16.70 -26.44
N ALA A 136 11.28 17.57 -27.29
CA ALA A 136 11.98 18.76 -27.79
C ALA A 136 12.14 19.87 -26.74
N ILE A 137 11.41 19.82 -25.62
CA ILE A 137 11.54 20.78 -24.51
C ILE A 137 12.91 20.70 -23.84
N GLY A 138 13.58 19.53 -23.89
CA GLY A 138 14.87 19.35 -23.21
C GLY A 138 14.74 19.58 -21.70
N ILE A 139 13.86 18.82 -21.03
CA ILE A 139 13.58 19.04 -19.60
C ILE A 139 14.81 18.85 -18.70
N LEU A 140 15.78 18.05 -19.16
CA LEU A 140 17.06 17.81 -18.49
C LEU A 140 18.11 18.90 -18.77
N ASP A 141 17.86 19.80 -19.73
CA ASP A 141 18.80 20.86 -20.07
C ASP A 141 18.79 21.94 -18.97
N SER A 142 19.96 22.48 -18.65
CA SER A 142 20.10 23.56 -17.68
C SER A 142 20.54 24.85 -18.39
N PRO A 143 19.70 25.91 -18.43
CA PRO A 143 18.34 26.03 -17.89
C PRO A 143 17.26 25.55 -18.87
N SER A 144 16.19 24.91 -18.35
CA SER A 144 15.02 24.52 -19.13
C SER A 144 13.82 25.42 -18.79
N GLU A 145 13.43 26.29 -19.72
CA GLU A 145 12.22 27.12 -19.59
C GLU A 145 10.95 26.26 -19.46
N GLY A 146 10.92 25.10 -20.11
CA GLY A 146 9.79 24.17 -20.01
C GLY A 146 9.67 23.50 -18.65
N LEU A 147 10.79 23.16 -18.00
CA LEU A 147 10.77 22.65 -16.62
C LEU A 147 10.21 23.71 -15.66
N GLU A 148 10.61 24.97 -15.79
CA GLU A 148 10.06 26.06 -14.99
C GLU A 148 8.56 26.24 -15.19
N ALA A 149 8.08 26.17 -16.43
CA ALA A 149 6.66 26.27 -16.75
C ALA A 149 5.85 25.11 -16.14
N ILE A 150 6.39 23.89 -16.14
CA ILE A 150 5.77 22.71 -15.52
C ILE A 150 5.70 22.90 -13.99
N ILE A 151 6.83 23.24 -13.35
CA ILE A 151 6.89 23.44 -11.89
C ILE A 151 5.93 24.56 -11.46
N ALA A 152 5.91 25.67 -12.21
CA ALA A 152 5.03 26.78 -11.92
C ALA A 152 3.53 26.40 -12.00
N CYS A 153 3.18 25.54 -12.96
CA CYS A 153 1.80 25.09 -13.19
C CYS A 153 1.34 24.02 -12.20
N HIS A 154 2.22 23.08 -11.81
CA HIS A 154 1.87 21.95 -10.93
C HIS A 154 2.03 22.30 -9.44
N TYR A 155 3.00 23.13 -9.06
CA TYR A 155 3.42 23.30 -7.66
C TYR A 155 3.37 24.75 -7.12
N LYS A 156 3.39 25.81 -7.97
CA LYS A 156 3.53 27.20 -7.48
C LYS A 156 2.25 28.05 -7.37
N SER A 157 1.02 27.54 -7.56
CA SER A 157 -0.17 28.42 -7.39
C SER A 157 -1.50 27.70 -7.11
N VAL A 158 -2.23 28.24 -6.13
CA VAL A 158 -3.65 28.02 -5.88
C VAL A 158 -4.45 28.92 -6.83
N GLY A 159 -5.14 28.35 -7.82
CA GLY A 159 -6.16 29.05 -8.61
C GLY A 159 -5.86 29.30 -10.10
N THR A 160 -4.69 28.92 -10.63
CA THR A 160 -4.42 29.00 -12.08
C THR A 160 -4.91 27.76 -12.84
N GLN A 161 -5.51 27.96 -14.02
CA GLN A 161 -5.91 26.85 -14.89
C GLN A 161 -4.68 26.04 -15.33
N ARG A 162 -4.69 24.73 -15.04
CA ARG A 162 -3.65 23.77 -15.43
C ARG A 162 -3.57 23.59 -16.95
N ASN A 163 -2.65 24.32 -17.59
CA ASN A 163 -2.54 24.45 -19.05
C ASN A 163 -1.10 24.32 -19.59
N CYS A 164 -0.12 23.84 -18.81
CA CYS A 164 1.22 23.58 -19.35
C CYS A 164 1.23 22.42 -20.37
N ASP A 165 2.33 22.26 -21.11
CA ASP A 165 2.48 21.20 -22.12
C ASP A 165 2.30 19.79 -21.55
N LEU A 166 2.79 19.56 -20.32
CA LEU A 166 2.63 18.28 -19.61
C LEU A 166 1.15 18.02 -19.25
N CYS A 167 0.40 19.05 -18.84
CA CYS A 167 -1.04 18.98 -18.62
C CYS A 167 -1.83 18.73 -19.91
N LEU A 168 -1.45 19.38 -21.02
CA LEU A 168 -2.06 19.15 -22.34
C LEU A 168 -1.82 17.71 -22.81
N PHE A 169 -0.61 17.19 -22.59
CA PHE A 169 -0.27 15.81 -22.88
C PHE A 169 -1.08 14.82 -22.03
N ASN A 170 -1.21 15.05 -20.72
CA ASN A 170 -2.05 14.21 -19.85
C ASN A 170 -3.51 14.19 -20.30
N LYS A 171 -4.09 15.36 -20.66
CA LYS A 171 -5.45 15.43 -21.22
C LYS A 171 -5.60 14.58 -22.48
N GLN A 172 -4.59 14.60 -23.37
CA GLN A 172 -4.59 13.76 -24.56
C GLN A 172 -4.42 12.26 -24.25
N LEU A 173 -3.57 11.88 -23.29
CA LEU A 173 -3.40 10.49 -22.86
C LEU A 173 -4.68 9.93 -22.25
N ASN A 174 -5.40 10.73 -21.45
CA ASN A 174 -6.68 10.34 -20.86
C ASN A 174 -7.77 10.17 -21.94
N LEU A 175 -7.80 11.06 -22.94
CA LEU A 175 -8.68 10.90 -24.10
C LEU A 175 -8.35 9.60 -24.86
N PHE A 176 -7.07 9.36 -25.15
CA PHE A 176 -6.63 8.16 -25.85
C PHE A 176 -6.95 6.89 -25.06
N GLU A 177 -6.71 6.90 -23.74
CA GLU A 177 -7.08 5.80 -22.86
C GLU A 177 -8.59 5.53 -22.85
N SER A 178 -9.43 6.56 -22.86
CA SER A 178 -10.88 6.41 -22.88
C SER A 178 -11.42 5.78 -24.17
N LEU A 179 -10.69 5.92 -25.28
CA LEU A 179 -11.02 5.27 -26.56
C LEU A 179 -10.56 3.80 -26.56
N MET A 180 -9.41 3.51 -25.95
CA MET A 180 -8.81 2.17 -25.90
C MET A 180 -9.44 1.26 -24.85
N PHE A 181 -9.88 1.84 -23.73
CA PHE A 181 -10.37 1.12 -22.56
C PHE A 181 -11.64 1.76 -22.04
N VAL A 182 -12.52 0.94 -21.46
CA VAL A 182 -13.68 1.49 -20.76
C VAL A 182 -13.29 1.83 -19.32
N GLY A 183 -13.30 3.11 -19.00
CA GLY A 183 -13.18 3.57 -17.62
C GLY A 183 -14.34 3.03 -16.78
N THR A 184 -14.05 2.50 -15.59
CA THR A 184 -15.05 2.54 -14.52
C THR A 184 -15.42 4.00 -14.32
N PRO A 185 -16.72 4.38 -14.27
CA PRO A 185 -17.10 5.78 -14.13
C PRO A 185 -16.41 6.35 -12.90
N GLN A 186 -15.50 7.30 -13.10
CA GLN A 186 -14.97 8.09 -12.00
C GLN A 186 -16.16 8.84 -11.40
N LYS A 187 -16.55 8.48 -10.18
CA LYS A 187 -17.47 9.32 -9.40
C LYS A 187 -16.86 10.71 -9.40
N LYS A 188 -17.61 11.71 -9.87
CA LYS A 188 -17.20 13.13 -9.83
C LYS A 188 -16.68 13.43 -8.42
N LYS A 189 -15.37 13.67 -8.29
CA LYS A 189 -14.76 14.20 -7.07
C LYS A 189 -15.38 15.57 -6.84
N PHE A 190 -16.23 15.69 -5.81
CA PHE A 190 -16.46 16.96 -5.16
C PHE A 190 -15.17 17.27 -4.37
N PHE A 191 -14.70 18.52 -4.51
CA PHE A 191 -13.50 19.10 -3.91
C PHE A 191 -12.97 18.37 -2.67
N ASP A 192 -11.75 17.83 -2.76
CA ASP A 192 -10.67 18.15 -1.81
C ASP A 192 -9.32 17.59 -2.30
N TYR A 193 -8.28 18.30 -1.90
CA TYR A 193 -6.87 18.09 -2.22
C TYR A 193 -6.39 16.68 -1.84
N GLU A 194 -6.07 15.84 -2.82
CA GLU A 194 -5.08 14.76 -2.67
C GLU A 194 -4.20 14.70 -3.94
N GLU A 195 -2.90 14.93 -3.73
CA GLU A 195 -1.84 14.47 -4.63
C GLU A 195 -1.89 12.95 -4.71
N GLU A 196 -2.32 12.44 -5.86
CA GLU A 196 -2.21 11.02 -6.19
C GLU A 196 -0.75 10.70 -6.48
N THR A 197 -0.05 10.13 -5.50
CA THR A 197 1.11 9.28 -5.78
C THR A 197 0.62 8.10 -6.62
N VAL A 198 1.07 8.06 -7.87
CA VAL A 198 0.78 7.03 -8.87
C VAL A 198 1.43 5.72 -8.43
N GLU A 199 0.80 4.97 -7.52
CA GLU A 199 1.12 3.56 -7.30
C GLU A 199 0.09 2.67 -8.02
N GLY A 200 0.61 1.80 -8.88
CA GLY A 200 -0.12 1.05 -9.88
C GLY A 200 -1.26 0.21 -9.32
N THR A 201 -2.49 0.65 -9.57
CA THR A 201 -3.64 -0.24 -9.62
C THR A 201 -3.72 -0.87 -11.00
N ALA A 202 -3.15 -2.06 -11.15
CA ALA A 202 -3.49 -2.99 -12.21
C ALA A 202 -4.94 -3.48 -12.04
N GLY A 203 -5.91 -2.56 -12.09
CA GLY A 203 -7.28 -2.92 -12.41
C GLY A 203 -7.29 -3.43 -13.84
N ALA A 204 -7.79 -4.65 -14.07
CA ALA A 204 -7.90 -5.22 -15.41
C ALA A 204 -8.69 -4.26 -16.31
N LYS A 205 -7.99 -3.43 -17.09
CA LYS A 205 -8.61 -2.48 -18.01
C LYS A 205 -9.35 -3.30 -19.05
N LYS A 206 -10.69 -3.27 -18.97
CA LYS A 206 -11.53 -4.02 -19.92
C LYS A 206 -11.38 -3.39 -21.30
N ALA A 207 -11.19 -4.24 -22.32
CA ALA A 207 -11.10 -3.83 -23.71
C ALA A 207 -12.26 -2.93 -24.13
N SER A 208 -11.99 -2.03 -25.08
CA SER A 208 -13.01 -1.16 -25.67
C SER A 208 -14.08 -2.00 -26.39
N SER A 209 -15.29 -1.45 -26.49
CA SER A 209 -16.36 -2.09 -27.26
C SER A 209 -15.97 -2.26 -28.74
N LEU A 210 -15.11 -1.39 -29.29
CA LEU A 210 -14.58 -1.53 -30.65
C LEU A 210 -13.71 -2.79 -30.78
N GLU A 211 -12.73 -2.97 -29.89
CA GLU A 211 -11.84 -4.15 -29.89
C GLU A 211 -12.61 -5.45 -29.77
N ILE A 212 -13.58 -5.50 -28.85
CA ILE A 212 -14.46 -6.65 -28.64
C ILE A 212 -15.26 -6.98 -29.91
N VAL A 213 -15.82 -5.97 -30.57
CA VAL A 213 -16.60 -6.13 -31.80
C VAL A 213 -15.72 -6.63 -32.95
N LEU A 214 -14.52 -6.05 -33.14
CA LEU A 214 -13.59 -6.47 -34.19
C LEU A 214 -13.16 -7.92 -34.03
N HIS A 215 -12.79 -8.32 -32.82
CA HIS A 215 -12.44 -9.70 -32.51
C HIS A 215 -13.62 -10.66 -32.74
N THR A 216 -14.85 -10.23 -32.40
CA THR A 216 -16.06 -11.03 -32.64
C THR A 216 -16.32 -11.20 -34.14
N ILE A 217 -16.19 -10.14 -34.94
CA ILE A 217 -16.35 -10.20 -36.40
C ILE A 217 -15.34 -11.18 -36.99
N ARG A 218 -14.05 -11.09 -36.62
CA ARG A 218 -13.01 -12.02 -37.09
C ARG A 218 -13.31 -13.46 -36.69
N SER A 219 -13.74 -13.69 -35.45
CA SER A 219 -14.10 -15.03 -34.97
C SER A 219 -15.24 -15.64 -35.78
N VAL A 220 -16.27 -14.85 -36.11
CA VAL A 220 -17.39 -15.30 -36.96
C VAL A 220 -16.92 -15.56 -38.39
N MET A 221 -16.08 -14.71 -38.98
CA MET A 221 -15.50 -14.93 -40.30
C MET A 221 -14.68 -16.22 -40.37
N THR A 222 -13.87 -16.47 -39.35
CA THR A 222 -13.01 -17.68 -39.26
C THR A 222 -13.83 -18.96 -39.22
N ARG A 223 -14.95 -18.95 -38.47
CA ARG A 223 -15.89 -20.08 -38.41
C ARG A 223 -16.66 -20.31 -39.72
N ASN A 224 -16.74 -19.29 -40.57
CA ASN A 224 -17.45 -19.32 -41.85
C ASN A 224 -16.49 -19.06 -43.03
N SER A 225 -15.26 -19.60 -42.95
CA SER A 225 -14.17 -19.34 -43.89
C SER A 225 -14.50 -19.68 -45.36
N GLY A 226 -15.50 -20.52 -45.61
CA GLY A 226 -15.99 -20.83 -46.97
C GLY A 226 -16.64 -19.65 -47.69
N HIS A 227 -17.06 -18.60 -46.98
CA HIS A 227 -17.72 -17.42 -47.56
C HIS A 227 -16.85 -16.16 -47.60
N PHE A 228 -15.71 -16.13 -46.91
CA PHE A 228 -14.85 -14.95 -46.78
C PHE A 228 -13.49 -15.17 -47.42
N HIS A 229 -13.01 -14.19 -48.19
CA HIS A 229 -11.67 -14.23 -48.77
C HIS A 229 -10.59 -14.12 -47.69
N ARG A 230 -9.47 -14.84 -47.88
CA ARG A 230 -8.29 -14.79 -46.98
C ARG A 230 -7.84 -13.36 -46.69
N LYS A 231 -7.82 -12.49 -47.70
CA LYS A 231 -7.45 -11.07 -47.57
C LYS A 231 -8.24 -10.31 -46.50
N LEU A 232 -9.51 -10.64 -46.27
CA LEU A 232 -10.34 -10.00 -45.24
C LEU A 232 -9.96 -10.49 -43.84
N LEU A 233 -9.58 -11.76 -43.70
CA LEU A 233 -9.06 -12.30 -42.44
C LEU A 233 -7.69 -11.71 -42.11
N ASP A 234 -6.80 -11.63 -43.11
CA ASP A 234 -5.48 -11.03 -42.96
C ASP A 234 -5.60 -9.55 -42.51
N GLY A 235 -6.51 -8.77 -43.14
CA GLY A 235 -6.77 -7.39 -42.75
C GLY A 235 -7.36 -7.24 -41.32
N ALA A 236 -8.16 -8.20 -40.87
CA ALA A 236 -8.66 -8.22 -39.49
C ALA A 236 -7.55 -8.52 -38.48
N GLU A 237 -6.63 -9.43 -38.80
CA GLU A 237 -5.46 -9.73 -37.95
C GLU A 237 -4.48 -8.56 -37.89
N GLU A 238 -4.25 -7.87 -39.01
CA GLU A 238 -3.46 -6.63 -39.05
C GLU A 238 -4.09 -5.54 -38.17
N THR A 239 -5.43 -5.40 -38.20
CA THR A 239 -6.17 -4.45 -37.36
C THR A 239 -6.06 -4.77 -35.86
N GLU A 240 -6.16 -6.06 -35.48
CA GLU A 240 -5.94 -6.50 -34.09
C GLU A 240 -4.51 -6.20 -33.63
N SER A 241 -3.52 -6.50 -34.48
CA SER A 241 -2.11 -6.16 -34.20
C SER A 241 -1.91 -4.65 -34.02
N LEU A 242 -2.56 -3.81 -34.83
CA LEU A 242 -2.51 -2.35 -34.68
C LEU A 242 -3.04 -1.87 -33.33
N ILE A 243 -4.11 -2.47 -32.81
CA ILE A 243 -4.66 -2.15 -31.48
C ILE A 243 -3.60 -2.41 -30.40
N ASP A 244 -2.84 -3.49 -30.49
CA ASP A 244 -1.78 -3.79 -29.52
C ASP A 244 -0.59 -2.83 -29.63
N HIS A 245 -0.25 -2.37 -30.84
CA HIS A 245 0.71 -1.28 -31.03
C HIS A 245 0.19 0.04 -30.43
N PHE A 246 -1.11 0.35 -30.58
CA PHE A 246 -1.73 1.54 -29.96
C PHE A 246 -1.69 1.48 -28.43
N LYS A 247 -1.95 0.31 -27.83
CA LYS A 247 -1.79 0.10 -26.37
C LYS A 247 -0.35 0.34 -25.94
N THR A 248 0.63 -0.13 -26.72
CA THR A 248 2.05 0.07 -26.45
C THR A 248 2.43 1.56 -26.50
N ILE A 249 1.96 2.30 -27.51
CA ILE A 249 2.16 3.75 -27.63
C ILE A 249 1.58 4.48 -26.42
N LEU A 250 0.35 4.12 -26.00
CA LEU A 250 -0.30 4.70 -24.83
C LEU A 250 0.51 4.45 -23.55
N GLN A 251 0.99 3.22 -23.34
CA GLN A 251 1.78 2.88 -22.15
C GLN A 251 3.10 3.66 -22.13
N LYS A 252 3.85 3.68 -23.23
CA LYS A 252 5.11 4.44 -23.33
C LYS A 252 4.89 5.95 -23.14
N GLY A 253 3.77 6.49 -23.63
CA GLY A 253 3.38 7.87 -23.38
C GLY A 253 3.10 8.16 -21.90
N LYS A 254 2.44 7.23 -21.20
CA LYS A 254 2.20 7.34 -19.74
C LYS A 254 3.49 7.25 -18.93
N ASP A 255 4.39 6.34 -19.30
CA ASP A 255 5.69 6.20 -18.66
C ASP A 255 6.50 7.51 -18.78
N LEU A 256 6.51 8.13 -19.98
CA LEU A 256 7.13 9.43 -20.20
C LEU A 256 6.51 10.55 -19.35
N TYR A 257 5.18 10.62 -19.30
CA TYR A 257 4.48 11.60 -18.46
C TYR A 257 4.91 11.46 -16.99
N SER A 258 4.88 10.23 -16.46
CA SER A 258 5.24 9.96 -15.08
C SER A 258 6.70 10.32 -14.78
N ALA A 259 7.62 10.03 -15.71
CA ALA A 259 9.03 10.37 -15.54
C ALA A 259 9.26 11.89 -15.52
N TYR A 260 8.55 12.65 -16.37
CA TYR A 260 8.64 14.11 -16.40
C TYR A 260 8.01 14.76 -15.16
N GLU A 261 6.88 14.22 -14.70
CA GLU A 261 6.20 14.70 -13.49
C GLU A 261 7.05 14.45 -12.24
N ASP A 262 7.62 13.25 -12.08
CA ASP A 262 8.53 12.90 -10.98
C ASP A 262 9.80 13.77 -11.02
N PHE A 263 10.43 13.93 -12.18
CA PHE A 263 11.60 14.81 -12.29
C PHE A 263 11.29 16.27 -11.92
N ALA A 264 10.15 16.80 -12.35
CA ALA A 264 9.71 18.14 -11.95
C ALA A 264 9.40 18.24 -10.45
N ALA A 265 8.76 17.21 -9.87
CA ALA A 265 8.48 17.12 -8.43
C ALA A 265 9.78 17.15 -7.61
N ARG A 266 10.72 16.25 -7.93
CA ARG A 266 12.03 16.14 -7.25
C ARG A 266 12.83 17.44 -7.35
N THR A 267 12.77 18.10 -8.49
CA THR A 267 13.44 19.38 -8.70
C THR A 267 12.81 20.48 -7.83
N ASP A 268 11.48 20.53 -7.71
CA ASP A 268 10.79 21.47 -6.82
C ASP A 268 11.04 21.15 -5.34
N GLU A 269 11.00 19.88 -4.93
CA GLU A 269 11.34 19.44 -3.57
C GLU A 269 12.77 19.86 -3.18
N LEU A 270 13.75 19.71 -4.07
CA LEU A 270 15.11 20.20 -3.84
C LEU A 270 15.16 21.72 -3.68
N ARG A 271 14.35 22.48 -4.44
CA ARG A 271 14.25 23.93 -4.28
C ARG A 271 13.61 24.31 -2.95
N GLN A 272 12.54 23.61 -2.55
CA GLN A 272 11.88 23.80 -1.27
C GLN A 272 12.84 23.51 -0.11
N CYS A 273 13.68 22.48 -0.21
CA CYS A 273 14.73 22.20 0.78
C CYS A 273 15.78 23.31 0.92
N LYS A 274 15.95 24.16 -0.11
CA LYS A 274 16.86 25.31 -0.10
C LYS A 274 16.19 26.58 0.43
N LEU A 275 14.86 26.61 0.56
CA LEU A 275 14.14 27.78 1.08
C LEU A 275 14.48 28.02 2.54
N ARG A 276 14.65 29.29 2.89
CA ARG A 276 14.94 29.72 4.26
C ARG A 276 13.74 30.38 4.88
N LEU A 277 13.72 30.34 6.22
CA LEU A 277 12.76 31.11 6.99
C LEU A 277 13.08 32.60 6.85
N GLU A 278 12.10 33.37 6.39
CA GLU A 278 12.21 34.82 6.19
C GLU A 278 11.13 35.55 6.97
N TYR A 279 11.36 36.80 7.36
CA TYR A 279 10.31 37.60 7.98
C TYR A 279 9.32 38.10 6.93
N ALA A 280 8.02 37.88 7.21
CA ALA A 280 6.95 38.40 6.38
C ALA A 280 6.90 39.94 6.50
N SER A 281 7.23 40.66 5.42
CA SER A 281 6.99 42.10 5.35
C SER A 281 5.50 42.38 5.09
N ALA A 282 5.03 43.60 5.40
CA ALA A 282 3.64 43.99 5.13
C ALA A 282 3.30 43.92 3.63
N GLU A 283 4.30 44.11 2.76
CA GLU A 283 4.17 44.01 1.30
C GLU A 283 3.98 42.56 0.85
N ILE A 284 4.75 41.62 1.41
CA ILE A 284 4.65 40.19 1.12
C ILE A 284 3.29 39.64 1.59
N ILE A 285 2.84 40.02 2.78
CA ILE A 285 1.52 39.60 3.29
C ILE A 285 0.40 40.08 2.36
N LYS A 286 0.52 41.30 1.81
CA LYS A 286 -0.45 41.84 0.85
C LYS A 286 -0.38 41.12 -0.50
N GLN A 287 0.80 40.72 -0.94
CA GLN A 287 1.00 39.97 -2.19
C GLN A 287 0.28 38.62 -2.16
N TYR A 288 0.31 37.92 -1.04
CA TYR A 288 -0.32 36.60 -0.90
C TYR A 288 -1.80 36.65 -0.50
N GLY A 289 -2.43 37.82 -0.40
CA GLY A 289 -3.85 37.94 -0.05
C GLY A 289 -4.14 37.88 1.46
N GLY A 290 -3.10 37.81 2.30
CA GLY A 290 -3.21 37.89 3.75
C GLY A 290 -2.28 36.90 4.46
N ILE A 291 -2.42 36.85 5.79
CA ILE A 291 -1.61 35.97 6.66
C ILE A 291 -1.95 34.49 6.45
N LYS A 292 -3.20 34.16 6.08
CA LYS A 292 -3.67 32.77 5.93
C LYS A 292 -3.08 32.05 4.72
N ASP A 293 -2.75 32.81 3.68
CA ASP A 293 -2.27 32.31 2.39
C ASP A 293 -0.74 32.48 2.26
N LEU A 294 -0.09 32.84 3.36
CA LEU A 294 1.34 33.06 3.42
C LEU A 294 2.09 31.71 3.38
N PRO A 295 3.11 31.56 2.51
CA PRO A 295 3.95 30.37 2.50
C PRO A 295 4.59 30.06 3.85
N HIS A 296 4.78 28.77 4.16
CA HIS A 296 5.24 28.29 5.47
C HIS A 296 6.68 28.71 5.80
N ASN A 297 7.45 29.13 4.80
CA ASN A 297 8.79 29.68 4.99
C ASN A 297 8.79 31.12 5.53
N TYR A 298 7.64 31.76 5.74
CA TYR A 298 7.57 33.11 6.31
C TYR A 298 7.20 33.11 7.80
N ILE A 299 7.96 33.84 8.60
CA ILE A 299 7.72 34.07 10.02
C ILE A 299 7.00 35.41 10.19
N ILE A 300 5.90 35.40 10.94
CA ILE A 300 5.17 36.61 11.32
C ILE A 300 5.88 37.24 12.52
N LYS A 301 6.29 38.50 12.39
CA LYS A 301 6.96 39.25 13.45
C LYS A 301 6.11 39.28 14.72
N GLY A 302 6.67 38.82 15.84
CA GLY A 302 5.97 38.70 17.13
C GLY A 302 5.44 37.30 17.48
N SER A 303 5.42 36.35 16.54
CA SER A 303 5.08 34.93 16.79
C SER A 303 6.30 34.04 17.11
N GLU A 304 7.50 34.62 17.12
CA GLU A 304 8.79 33.91 17.14
C GLU A 304 8.93 32.94 18.33
N GLU A 305 8.45 33.34 19.51
CA GLU A 305 8.66 32.59 20.75
C GLU A 305 7.71 31.39 20.89
N GLU A 306 6.52 31.45 20.28
CA GLU A 306 5.61 30.31 20.21
C GLU A 306 6.10 29.28 19.19
N THR A 307 6.49 29.74 18.00
CA THR A 307 7.04 28.89 16.93
C THR A 307 8.35 28.22 17.38
N ARG A 308 9.26 28.96 18.04
CA ARG A 308 10.51 28.40 18.58
C ARG A 308 10.26 27.33 19.65
N ARG A 309 9.29 27.55 20.55
CA ARG A 309 8.92 26.55 21.57
C ARG A 309 8.31 25.30 20.96
N ALA A 310 7.40 25.45 20.00
CA ALA A 310 6.81 24.33 19.29
C ALA A 310 7.88 23.49 18.55
N HIS A 311 8.80 24.15 17.84
CA HIS A 311 9.91 23.47 17.16
C HIS A 311 10.84 22.76 18.13
N ALA A 312 11.21 23.39 19.25
CA ALA A 312 12.06 22.79 20.27
C ALA A 312 11.43 21.55 20.92
N GLN A 313 10.11 21.59 21.17
CA GLN A 313 9.36 20.44 21.68
C GLN A 313 9.32 19.30 20.66
N ALA A 314 9.09 19.59 19.39
CA ALA A 314 9.10 18.59 18.32
C ALA A 314 10.47 17.91 18.20
N VAL A 315 11.57 18.69 18.22
CA VAL A 315 12.94 18.15 18.19
C VAL A 315 13.22 17.26 19.40
N GLY A 316 12.81 17.68 20.60
CA GLY A 316 13.00 16.87 21.81
C GLY A 316 12.21 15.55 21.79
N ALA A 317 10.99 15.55 21.24
CA ALA A 317 10.18 14.35 21.07
C ALA A 317 10.81 13.38 20.05
N GLU A 318 11.34 13.90 18.95
CA GLU A 318 12.00 13.10 17.91
C GLU A 318 13.30 12.48 18.43
N ASP A 319 14.14 13.23 19.16
CA ASP A 319 15.39 12.74 19.73
C ASP A 319 15.16 11.59 20.74
N LEU A 320 14.10 11.69 21.54
CA LEU A 320 13.68 10.60 22.43
C LEU A 320 13.26 9.35 21.63
N THR A 321 12.53 9.55 20.54
CA THR A 321 12.05 8.47 19.66
C THR A 321 13.23 7.77 18.98
N GLN A 322 14.16 8.54 18.41
CA GLN A 322 15.38 8.04 17.80
C GLN A 322 16.24 7.26 18.81
N THR A 323 16.42 7.80 20.01
CA THR A 323 17.14 7.14 21.10
C THR A 323 16.51 5.77 21.42
N ARG A 324 15.18 5.71 21.54
CA ARG A 324 14.45 4.45 21.80
C ARG A 324 14.62 3.44 20.65
N LEU A 325 14.55 3.87 19.40
CA LEU A 325 14.74 2.99 18.24
C LEU A 325 16.16 2.42 18.20
N LEU A 326 17.18 3.26 18.44
CA LEU A 326 18.57 2.81 18.53
C LEU A 326 18.77 1.81 19.69
N SER A 327 18.10 2.05 20.83
CA SER A 327 18.08 1.14 21.97
C SER A 327 17.57 -0.25 21.57
N LYS A 328 16.42 -0.30 20.88
CA LYS A 328 15.80 -1.53 20.40
C LYS A 328 16.71 -2.25 19.40
N LEU A 329 17.31 -1.53 18.47
CA LEU A 329 18.21 -2.11 17.46
C LEU A 329 19.45 -2.74 18.11
N ARG A 330 20.05 -2.04 19.08
CA ARG A 330 21.17 -2.58 19.88
C ARG A 330 20.76 -3.82 20.67
N TYR A 331 19.57 -3.81 21.27
CA TYR A 331 19.06 -4.97 22.00
C TYR A 331 18.86 -6.18 21.09
N VAL A 332 18.25 -6.00 19.92
CA VAL A 332 18.06 -7.07 18.92
C VAL A 332 19.41 -7.60 18.44
N SER A 333 20.41 -6.74 18.24
CA SER A 333 21.75 -7.20 17.85
C SER A 333 22.44 -7.99 18.98
N THR A 334 22.26 -7.60 20.24
CA THR A 334 22.75 -8.36 21.40
C THR A 334 22.08 -9.71 21.55
N LEU A 335 20.76 -9.81 21.33
CA LEU A 335 20.02 -11.08 21.35
C LEU A 335 20.53 -12.10 20.32
N ARG A 336 21.04 -11.64 19.18
CA ARG A 336 21.65 -12.53 18.17
C ARG A 336 22.97 -13.17 18.63
N HIS A 337 23.65 -12.57 19.61
CA HIS A 337 25.00 -12.97 20.01
C HIS A 337 25.10 -13.54 21.44
N SER A 338 24.14 -13.25 22.33
CA SER A 338 24.16 -13.71 23.72
C SER A 338 23.30 -14.95 23.92
N GLN A 339 23.87 -16.01 24.50
CA GLN A 339 23.16 -17.26 24.84
C GLN A 339 22.63 -17.32 26.28
N ARG A 340 23.02 -16.39 27.16
CA ARG A 340 22.56 -16.34 28.56
C ARG A 340 21.99 -14.97 28.90
N ASN A 341 20.81 -14.98 29.50
CA ASN A 341 20.05 -13.80 29.91
C ASN A 341 19.97 -13.79 31.43
N ASP A 342 21.09 -13.58 32.12
CA ASP A 342 21.12 -13.50 33.59
C ASP A 342 21.03 -12.04 34.04
N CYS A 343 20.38 -11.79 35.16
CA CYS A 343 20.36 -10.47 35.76
C CYS A 343 21.76 -10.14 36.34
N PRO A 344 22.37 -8.99 36.01
CA PRO A 344 23.71 -8.63 36.48
C PRO A 344 23.79 -8.33 37.99
N ILE A 345 22.66 -8.26 38.69
CA ILE A 345 22.60 -7.94 40.13
C ILE A 345 22.32 -9.18 40.96
N CYS A 346 21.22 -9.89 40.68
CA CYS A 346 20.88 -11.10 41.43
C CYS A 346 21.43 -12.39 40.83
N LEU A 347 22.01 -12.35 39.62
CA LEU A 347 22.57 -13.50 38.90
C LEU A 347 21.54 -14.60 38.58
N ASN A 348 20.25 -14.33 38.76
CA ASN A 348 19.19 -15.23 38.35
C ASN A 348 18.90 -15.06 36.86
N GLU A 349 18.51 -16.15 36.20
CA GLU A 349 17.97 -16.13 34.85
C GLU A 349 16.78 -15.15 34.77
N LEU A 350 16.77 -14.32 33.72
CA LEU A 350 15.67 -13.42 33.41
C LEU A 350 14.48 -14.28 32.98
N GLY A 351 13.45 -14.31 33.83
CA GLY A 351 12.20 -15.03 33.57
C GLY A 351 11.31 -14.31 32.54
N ASP A 352 9.99 -14.40 32.71
CA ASP A 352 9.03 -13.91 31.71
C ASP A 352 8.96 -12.39 31.54
N ALA A 353 9.59 -11.60 32.42
CA ALA A 353 9.59 -10.15 32.35
C ALA A 353 10.92 -9.53 32.82
N TRP A 354 11.47 -8.61 32.03
CA TRP A 354 12.71 -7.90 32.35
C TRP A 354 12.72 -6.50 31.76
N LEU A 355 13.73 -5.72 32.13
CA LEU A 355 13.96 -4.36 31.66
C LEU A 355 15.24 -4.29 30.84
N VAL A 356 15.24 -3.44 29.82
CA VAL A 356 16.34 -3.22 28.89
C VAL A 356 16.70 -1.75 28.87
N TYR A 357 17.95 -1.44 29.19
CA TYR A 357 18.48 -0.07 29.13
C TYR A 357 18.81 0.32 27.67
N PRO A 358 18.89 1.64 27.36
CA PRO A 358 19.37 2.14 26.06
C PRO A 358 20.74 1.62 25.58
N CYS A 359 21.55 1.13 26.52
CA CYS A 359 22.82 0.46 26.26
C CYS A 359 22.69 -1.05 25.99
N ALA A 360 21.46 -1.56 25.80
CA ALA A 360 21.10 -2.97 25.59
C ALA A 360 21.37 -3.94 26.76
N HIS A 361 21.80 -3.43 27.92
CA HIS A 361 21.92 -4.27 29.12
C HIS A 361 20.56 -4.56 29.75
N CYS A 362 20.39 -5.80 30.18
CA CYS A 362 19.14 -6.30 30.75
C CYS A 362 19.22 -6.41 32.28
N MET A 363 18.06 -6.34 32.94
CA MET A 363 17.92 -6.53 34.39
C MET A 363 16.52 -7.02 34.75
N CYS A 364 16.39 -7.82 35.81
CA CYS A 364 15.09 -8.26 36.30
C CYS A 364 14.29 -7.10 36.94
N THR A 365 12.97 -7.22 36.93
CA THR A 365 12.05 -6.21 37.47
C THR A 365 12.26 -5.95 38.96
N ALA A 366 12.58 -6.98 39.74
CA ALA A 366 12.83 -6.88 41.17
C ALA A 366 14.07 -6.02 41.49
N CYS A 367 15.19 -6.28 40.83
CA CYS A 367 16.43 -5.52 41.03
C CYS A 367 16.29 -4.07 40.54
N PHE A 368 15.56 -3.82 39.45
CA PHE A 368 15.27 -2.46 39.03
C PHE A 368 14.40 -1.71 40.04
N GLY A 369 13.38 -2.37 40.59
CA GLY A 369 12.53 -1.79 41.63
C GLY A 369 13.34 -1.39 42.87
N ALA A 370 14.31 -2.22 43.28
CA ALA A 370 15.21 -1.89 44.39
C ALA A 370 16.11 -0.68 44.07
N LEU A 371 16.73 -0.64 42.89
CA LEU A 371 17.57 0.49 42.45
C LEU A 371 16.78 1.80 42.33
N SER A 372 15.57 1.72 41.79
CA SER A 372 14.71 2.88 41.60
C SER A 372 14.27 3.51 42.92
N LYS A 373 14.10 2.72 43.99
CA LYS A 373 13.72 3.22 45.32
C LYS A 373 14.86 3.95 46.03
N HIS A 374 16.11 3.58 45.77
CA HIS A 374 17.29 4.27 46.34
C HIS A 374 17.67 5.55 45.57
N SER A 375 17.21 5.69 44.32
CA SER A 375 17.48 6.84 43.44
C SER A 375 16.56 8.05 43.66
N VAL A 376 15.71 8.05 44.69
CA VAL A 376 14.69 9.10 44.94
C VAL A 376 15.32 10.45 45.37
N SER A 377 16.65 10.52 45.50
CA SER A 377 17.37 11.79 45.65
C SER A 377 17.53 12.49 44.27
N MET A 378 16.55 13.34 43.94
CA MET A 378 16.66 14.56 43.12
C MET A 378 17.17 14.51 41.67
N SER A 379 17.42 13.33 41.06
CA SER A 379 17.64 13.27 39.61
C SER A 379 16.83 12.15 38.95
N SER A 380 16.12 12.48 37.88
CA SER A 380 15.40 11.55 36.99
C SER A 380 16.32 10.62 36.18
N PHE A 381 17.61 10.57 36.55
CA PHE A 381 18.70 9.86 35.89
C PHE A 381 19.09 8.59 36.67
N LEU A 382 18.85 7.44 36.04
CA LEU A 382 19.26 6.12 36.51
C LEU A 382 20.56 5.71 35.80
N LYS A 383 21.49 5.09 36.51
CA LYS A 383 22.69 4.52 35.90
C LYS A 383 22.47 3.04 35.57
N CYS A 384 22.93 2.62 34.40
CA CYS A 384 22.96 1.19 34.05
C CYS A 384 23.88 0.43 35.03
N PRO A 385 23.45 -0.71 35.61
CA PRO A 385 24.29 -1.48 36.53
C PRO A 385 25.55 -2.07 35.89
N VAL A 386 25.53 -2.29 34.57
CA VAL A 386 26.64 -2.92 33.84
C VAL A 386 27.64 -1.88 33.33
N CYS A 387 27.18 -0.93 32.53
CA CYS A 387 28.08 0.05 31.87
C CYS A 387 28.08 1.44 32.54
N ARG A 388 27.25 1.67 33.56
CA ARG A 388 27.14 2.93 34.31
C ARG A 388 26.71 4.16 33.50
N SER A 389 26.30 3.98 32.24
CA SER A 389 25.72 5.05 31.42
C SER A 389 24.47 5.63 32.11
N GLY A 390 24.40 6.96 32.18
CA GLY A 390 23.23 7.68 32.69
C GLY A 390 22.06 7.58 31.70
N THR A 391 20.87 7.30 32.22
CA THR A 391 19.67 7.02 31.44
C THR A 391 18.45 7.63 32.12
N ILE A 392 17.54 8.19 31.34
CA ILE A 392 16.28 8.72 31.86
C ILE A 392 15.32 7.55 32.05
N ARG A 393 14.52 7.54 33.10
CA ARG A 393 13.57 6.44 33.37
C ARG A 393 12.66 6.11 32.17
N SER A 394 12.21 7.12 31.43
CA SER A 394 11.32 6.98 30.26
C SER A 394 11.98 6.35 29.02
N SER A 395 13.30 6.17 29.02
CA SER A 395 14.03 5.51 27.92
C SER A 395 14.35 4.04 28.18
N ILE A 396 14.01 3.51 29.36
CA ILE A 396 14.18 2.09 29.69
C ILE A 396 12.96 1.32 29.17
N ALA A 397 13.21 0.28 28.37
CA ALA A 397 12.16 -0.55 27.79
C ALA A 397 11.82 -1.72 28.72
N PHE A 398 10.55 -2.08 28.79
CA PHE A 398 10.06 -3.28 29.47
C PHE A 398 9.79 -4.38 28.42
N VAL A 399 10.29 -5.59 28.70
CA VAL A 399 10.13 -6.75 27.83
C VAL A 399 9.37 -7.82 28.61
N GLN A 400 8.34 -8.38 27.99
CA GLN A 400 7.53 -9.45 28.54
C GLN A 400 7.43 -10.57 27.51
N ASN A 401 7.90 -11.77 27.87
CA ASN A 401 7.94 -12.94 27.00
C ASN A 401 6.59 -13.68 26.99
N ARG A 402 5.90 -13.71 28.13
CA ARG A 402 4.58 -14.35 28.29
C ARG A 402 3.55 -13.36 28.83
N GLY A 403 2.37 -13.31 28.21
CA GLY A 403 1.25 -12.51 28.70
C GLY A 403 0.87 -12.93 30.13
N PRO A 404 0.35 -12.02 30.96
CA PRO A 404 0.00 -12.36 32.34
C PRO A 404 -1.07 -13.46 32.35
N SER A 405 -0.90 -14.49 33.20
CA SER A 405 -1.86 -15.59 33.38
C SER A 405 -3.27 -15.15 33.83
N ARG A 406 -3.44 -13.86 34.16
CA ARG A 406 -4.70 -13.22 34.55
C ARG A 406 -5.57 -12.76 33.37
N SER A 407 -5.08 -12.86 32.13
CA SER A 407 -5.86 -12.53 30.93
C SER A 407 -6.53 -13.76 30.31
N LEU A 408 -7.08 -14.66 31.14
CA LEU A 408 -7.91 -15.76 30.62
C LEU A 408 -9.20 -15.17 30.04
N HIS A 409 -9.40 -15.33 28.74
CA HIS A 409 -10.68 -15.00 28.14
C HIS A 409 -11.76 -15.89 28.78
N PHE A 410 -12.95 -15.35 29.07
CA PHE A 410 -14.04 -16.08 29.75
C PHE A 410 -14.39 -17.45 29.11
N LEU A 411 -14.18 -17.56 27.80
CA LEU A 411 -14.42 -18.78 27.04
C LEU A 411 -13.25 -19.77 27.05
N ASP A 412 -12.11 -19.47 27.67
CA ASP A 412 -10.98 -20.40 27.80
C ASP A 412 -11.13 -21.25 29.07
N SER A 413 -10.72 -22.52 28.99
CA SER A 413 -10.74 -23.38 30.16
C SER A 413 -9.52 -23.07 31.04
N PRO A 414 -9.70 -22.75 32.34
CA PRO A 414 -8.59 -22.38 33.23
C PRO A 414 -7.59 -23.53 33.47
N SER A 415 -7.99 -24.77 33.16
CA SER A 415 -7.15 -25.98 33.26
C SER A 415 -6.21 -26.21 32.07
N VAL A 416 -6.28 -25.39 31.02
CA VAL A 416 -5.48 -25.58 29.80
C VAL A 416 -4.12 -24.92 29.95
N VAL A 417 -3.07 -25.72 29.82
CA VAL A 417 -1.67 -25.27 29.77
C VAL A 417 -1.14 -25.53 28.37
N VAL A 418 -0.65 -24.47 27.71
CA VAL A 418 0.00 -24.55 26.41
C VAL A 418 1.43 -25.04 26.62
N LYS A 419 1.83 -26.08 25.88
CA LYS A 419 3.21 -26.57 25.78
C LYS A 419 3.93 -25.84 24.65
N GLY A 420 5.23 -25.61 24.82
CA GLY A 420 6.08 -24.95 23.83
C GLY A 420 6.34 -23.48 24.11
N ASP A 421 7.32 -22.92 23.42
CA ASP A 421 7.67 -21.50 23.47
C ASP A 421 6.91 -20.74 22.38
N ALA A 422 5.71 -20.25 22.73
CA ALA A 422 4.87 -19.48 21.84
C ALA A 422 4.94 -17.98 22.15
N SER A 423 4.80 -17.14 21.12
CA SER A 423 4.54 -15.71 21.32
C SER A 423 3.18 -15.51 22.00
N VAL A 424 2.99 -14.36 22.66
CA VAL A 424 1.74 -14.06 23.41
C VAL A 424 0.47 -14.30 22.59
N LYS A 425 0.50 -13.98 21.29
CA LYS A 425 -0.64 -14.20 20.39
C LYS A 425 -0.86 -15.67 20.07
N LEU A 426 0.20 -16.41 19.76
CA LEU A 426 0.11 -17.83 19.44
C LEU A 426 -0.28 -18.65 20.67
N ASP A 427 0.20 -18.29 21.87
CA ASP A 427 -0.26 -18.90 23.13
C ASP A 427 -1.78 -18.78 23.25
N ALA A 428 -2.33 -17.58 23.03
CA ALA A 428 -3.77 -17.34 23.10
C ALA A 428 -4.56 -18.15 22.04
N VAL A 429 -4.03 -18.26 20.81
CA VAL A 429 -4.65 -19.08 19.74
C VAL A 429 -4.66 -20.57 20.12
N ILE A 430 -3.53 -21.12 20.56
CA ILE A 430 -3.42 -22.54 20.92
C ILE A 430 -4.27 -22.84 22.16
N ARG A 431 -4.28 -21.95 23.15
CA ARG A 431 -5.13 -22.06 24.35
C ARG A 431 -6.62 -22.11 24.01
N ARG A 432 -7.06 -21.28 23.05
CA ARG A 432 -8.43 -21.30 22.51
C ARG A 432 -8.74 -22.63 21.82
N LEU A 433 -7.83 -23.14 20.98
CA LEU A 433 -7.99 -24.41 20.28
C LEU A 433 -8.09 -25.60 21.25
N LEU A 434 -7.22 -25.63 22.27
CA LEU A 434 -7.29 -26.62 23.34
C LEU A 434 -8.60 -26.52 24.13
N SER A 435 -9.06 -25.29 24.43
CA SER A 435 -10.33 -25.09 25.12
C SER A 435 -11.53 -25.56 24.30
N ILE A 436 -11.51 -25.38 22.97
CA ILE A 436 -12.53 -25.91 22.06
C ILE A 436 -12.47 -27.45 22.06
N HIS A 437 -11.27 -28.04 21.94
CA HIS A 437 -11.06 -29.48 21.96
C HIS A 437 -11.60 -30.15 23.22
N VAL A 438 -11.34 -29.56 24.39
CA VAL A 438 -11.79 -30.08 25.69
C VAL A 438 -13.31 -29.98 25.84
N ARG A 439 -13.92 -28.89 25.34
CA ARG A 439 -15.38 -28.69 25.42
C ARG A 439 -16.14 -29.56 24.43
N ASP A 440 -15.59 -29.75 23.23
CA ASP A 440 -16.20 -30.48 22.14
C ASP A 440 -15.14 -31.18 21.28
N PRO A 441 -14.85 -32.47 21.56
CA PRO A 441 -13.89 -33.25 20.79
C PRO A 441 -14.28 -33.49 19.32
N TRP A 442 -15.52 -33.17 18.93
CA TRP A 442 -15.98 -33.28 17.54
C TRP A 442 -16.09 -31.92 16.86
N ALA A 443 -15.67 -30.83 17.52
CA ALA A 443 -15.56 -29.53 16.89
C ALA A 443 -14.50 -29.54 15.80
N LYS A 444 -14.80 -28.90 14.67
CA LYS A 444 -13.85 -28.68 13.59
C LYS A 444 -13.61 -27.19 13.41
N THR A 445 -12.34 -26.82 13.42
CA THR A 445 -11.89 -25.43 13.45
C THR A 445 -11.04 -25.11 12.22
N LEU A 446 -11.39 -24.05 11.51
CA LEU A 446 -10.52 -23.45 10.51
C LEU A 446 -9.65 -22.37 11.16
N VAL A 447 -8.35 -22.43 10.93
CA VAL A 447 -7.40 -21.41 11.36
C VAL A 447 -6.87 -20.70 10.12
N PHE A 448 -7.26 -19.45 9.96
CA PHE A 448 -6.84 -18.59 8.86
C PHE A 448 -5.69 -17.68 9.27
N THR A 449 -4.71 -17.57 8.38
CA THR A 449 -3.64 -16.58 8.43
C THR A 449 -3.42 -16.00 7.04
N SER A 450 -3.08 -14.73 6.96
CA SER A 450 -2.57 -14.03 5.79
C SER A 450 -1.06 -14.22 5.61
N ILE A 451 -0.34 -14.67 6.65
CA ILE A 451 1.12 -14.80 6.69
C ILE A 451 1.52 -16.29 6.54
N PRO A 452 1.98 -16.75 5.35
CA PRO A 452 2.24 -18.16 5.13
C PRO A 452 3.38 -18.73 6.00
N SER A 453 4.36 -17.90 6.39
CA SER A 453 5.49 -18.31 7.22
C SER A 453 5.12 -18.69 8.66
N ILE A 454 3.93 -18.32 9.13
CA ILE A 454 3.44 -18.68 10.47
C ILE A 454 2.82 -20.09 10.50
N ILE A 455 2.38 -20.61 9.34
CA ILE A 455 1.72 -21.92 9.27
C ILE A 455 2.60 -23.05 9.84
N PRO A 456 3.90 -23.17 9.52
CA PRO A 456 4.78 -24.18 10.13
C PRO A 456 4.88 -24.03 11.65
N VAL A 457 4.96 -22.80 12.16
CA VAL A 457 5.07 -22.51 13.62
C VAL A 457 3.79 -22.94 14.35
N ILE A 458 2.61 -22.60 13.81
CA ILE A 458 1.34 -23.09 14.36
C ILE A 458 1.27 -24.62 14.32
N SER A 459 1.74 -25.22 13.23
CA SER A 459 1.72 -26.67 13.04
C SER A 459 2.59 -27.41 14.08
N GLU A 460 3.77 -26.87 14.39
CA GLU A 460 4.66 -27.36 15.45
C GLU A 460 4.00 -27.26 16.84
N LEU A 461 3.44 -26.08 17.18
CA LEU A 461 2.74 -25.89 18.44
C LEU A 461 1.51 -26.81 18.58
N LEU A 462 0.75 -27.05 17.51
CA LEU A 462 -0.36 -28.01 17.51
C LEU A 462 0.11 -29.44 17.77
N GLN A 463 1.26 -29.81 17.19
CA GLN A 463 1.86 -31.13 17.39
C GLN A 463 2.33 -31.32 18.85
N GLU A 464 3.03 -30.34 19.42
CA GLU A 464 3.47 -30.37 20.82
C GLU A 464 2.31 -30.47 21.81
N ASN A 465 1.18 -29.85 21.46
CA ASN A 465 -0.04 -29.84 22.25
C ASN A 465 -1.01 -31.00 21.92
N ASN A 466 -0.59 -31.96 21.08
CA ASN A 466 -1.36 -33.14 20.68
C ASN A 466 -2.75 -32.83 20.07
N ILE A 467 -2.87 -31.71 19.35
CA ILE A 467 -4.10 -31.37 18.61
C ILE A 467 -4.00 -31.96 17.20
N PRO A 468 -4.91 -32.86 16.79
CA PRO A 468 -4.90 -33.40 15.44
C PRO A 468 -5.21 -32.32 14.40
N TYR A 469 -4.27 -32.10 13.48
CA TYR A 469 -4.39 -31.04 12.48
C TYR A 469 -3.97 -31.49 11.07
N ARG A 470 -4.33 -30.63 10.12
CA ARG A 470 -3.79 -30.60 8.77
C ARG A 470 -3.42 -29.18 8.38
N SER A 471 -2.32 -29.02 7.66
CA SER A 471 -1.92 -27.74 7.08
C SER A 471 -2.14 -27.76 5.57
N TYR A 472 -2.63 -26.66 5.03
CA TYR A 472 -2.88 -26.53 3.60
C TYR A 472 -1.57 -26.48 2.81
N SER A 473 -1.43 -27.38 1.84
CA SER A 473 -0.31 -27.38 0.88
C SER A 473 -0.84 -27.42 -0.56
N VAL A 474 -0.24 -26.60 -1.44
CA VAL A 474 -0.67 -26.43 -2.84
C VAL A 474 -0.64 -27.76 -3.60
N GLY A 475 0.35 -28.61 -3.35
CA GLY A 475 0.53 -29.90 -4.05
C GLY A 475 -0.39 -31.04 -3.56
N ARG A 476 -1.04 -30.91 -2.38
CA ARG A 476 -1.90 -31.96 -1.79
C ARG A 476 -3.29 -31.47 -1.42
N ARG A 477 -3.70 -30.31 -1.95
CA ARG A 477 -4.96 -29.61 -1.63
C ARG A 477 -6.17 -30.54 -1.51
N GLN A 478 -6.43 -31.35 -2.53
CA GLN A 478 -7.65 -32.16 -2.59
C GLN A 478 -7.67 -33.24 -1.51
N VAL A 479 -6.51 -33.84 -1.22
CA VAL A 479 -6.34 -34.87 -0.18
C VAL A 479 -6.56 -34.25 1.19
N THR A 480 -5.88 -33.14 1.49
CA THR A 480 -5.98 -32.44 2.78
C THR A 480 -7.43 -32.00 3.08
N LEU A 481 -8.14 -31.51 2.07
CA LEU A 481 -9.54 -31.10 2.23
C LEU A 481 -10.47 -32.31 2.39
N ALA A 482 -10.20 -33.41 1.70
CA ALA A 482 -10.95 -34.65 1.87
C ALA A 482 -10.75 -35.24 3.28
N GLU A 483 -9.50 -35.29 3.76
CA GLU A 483 -9.17 -35.72 5.13
C GLU A 483 -9.88 -34.85 6.16
N PHE A 484 -9.80 -33.52 6.03
CA PHE A 484 -10.48 -32.62 6.96
C PHE A 484 -12.00 -32.76 6.94
N ARG A 485 -12.63 -33.12 5.81
CA ARG A 485 -14.07 -33.36 5.74
C ARG A 485 -14.47 -34.71 6.30
N LEU A 486 -13.76 -35.77 5.92
CA LEU A 486 -14.17 -37.16 6.13
C LEU A 486 -13.61 -37.79 7.41
N ASP A 487 -12.41 -37.40 7.85
CA ASP A 487 -11.79 -37.97 9.03
C ASP A 487 -12.26 -37.23 10.29
N PRO A 488 -12.98 -37.87 11.22
CA PRO A 488 -13.40 -37.25 12.48
C PRO A 488 -12.22 -36.99 13.42
N LYS A 489 -11.07 -37.62 13.23
CA LYS A 489 -9.88 -37.40 14.06
C LYS A 489 -9.25 -36.05 13.78
N ILE A 490 -9.34 -35.53 12.55
CA ILE A 490 -8.75 -34.23 12.20
C ILE A 490 -9.69 -33.11 12.60
N GLN A 491 -9.27 -32.31 13.57
CA GLN A 491 -10.09 -31.25 14.15
C GLN A 491 -9.70 -29.86 13.62
N VAL A 492 -8.43 -29.64 13.31
CA VAL A 492 -7.93 -28.32 12.89
C VAL A 492 -7.42 -28.35 11.46
N LEU A 493 -7.85 -27.38 10.65
CA LEU A 493 -7.25 -27.10 9.34
C LEU A 493 -6.64 -25.70 9.34
N VAL A 494 -5.32 -25.62 9.23
CA VAL A 494 -4.57 -24.36 9.13
C VAL A 494 -4.36 -24.01 7.67
N MET A 495 -4.77 -22.83 7.23
CA MET A 495 -4.65 -22.45 5.83
C MET A 495 -4.53 -20.94 5.58
N PRO A 496 -3.92 -20.54 4.44
CA PRO A 496 -3.92 -19.15 4.03
C PRO A 496 -5.34 -18.65 3.73
N ILE A 497 -5.70 -17.46 4.20
CA ILE A 497 -7.04 -16.88 3.96
C ILE A 497 -7.35 -16.69 2.48
N ASN A 498 -6.35 -16.26 1.68
CA ASN A 498 -6.48 -16.09 0.23
C ASN A 498 -6.91 -17.38 -0.47
N GLN A 499 -6.51 -18.54 0.07
CA GLN A 499 -6.88 -19.85 -0.44
C GLN A 499 -8.22 -20.32 0.11
N GLY A 500 -8.59 -19.89 1.33
CA GLY A 500 -9.91 -20.09 1.94
C GLY A 500 -11.03 -19.39 1.16
N ALA A 501 -10.75 -18.21 0.62
CA ALA A 501 -11.71 -17.43 -0.15
C ALA A 501 -12.03 -18.06 -1.53
N ARG A 502 -11.14 -18.88 -2.11
CA ARG A 502 -11.25 -19.43 -3.48
C ARG A 502 -12.07 -20.73 -3.55
N GLY A 503 -13.41 -20.60 -3.51
CA GLY A 503 -14.33 -21.62 -4.04
C GLY A 503 -14.47 -22.91 -3.21
N LEU A 504 -14.05 -22.94 -1.95
CA LEU A 504 -14.13 -24.14 -1.11
C LEU A 504 -15.48 -24.27 -0.39
N ASN A 505 -15.98 -25.50 -0.22
CA ASN A 505 -17.18 -25.78 0.61
C ASN A 505 -16.74 -26.43 1.93
N LEU A 506 -16.82 -25.73 3.05
CA LEU A 506 -16.25 -26.17 4.34
C LEU A 506 -17.30 -26.19 5.45
N THR A 507 -18.55 -26.52 5.13
CA THR A 507 -19.69 -26.61 6.07
C THR A 507 -19.48 -27.56 7.25
N VAL A 508 -18.47 -28.44 7.19
CA VAL A 508 -18.10 -29.34 8.29
C VAL A 508 -17.45 -28.60 9.48
N ALA A 509 -16.84 -27.44 9.25
CA ALA A 509 -16.24 -26.64 10.33
C ALA A 509 -17.30 -25.81 11.05
N ASN A 510 -17.24 -25.72 12.37
CA ASN A 510 -18.14 -24.90 13.20
C ASN A 510 -17.41 -23.79 13.97
N ASN A 511 -16.08 -23.75 13.91
CA ASN A 511 -15.29 -22.67 14.49
C ASN A 511 -14.37 -22.07 13.43
N ILE A 512 -14.22 -20.75 13.45
CA ILE A 512 -13.25 -20.00 12.64
C ILE A 512 -12.35 -19.21 13.57
N ILE A 513 -11.05 -19.33 13.37
CA ILE A 513 -10.03 -18.51 14.03
C ILE A 513 -9.31 -17.69 12.96
N PHE A 514 -9.35 -16.37 13.11
CA PHE A 514 -8.47 -15.45 12.38
C PHE A 514 -7.30 -15.12 13.29
N VAL A 515 -6.10 -15.58 12.90
CA VAL A 515 -4.87 -15.35 13.66
C VAL A 515 -4.48 -13.88 13.65
N GLU A 516 -4.89 -13.11 12.65
CA GLU A 516 -4.70 -11.67 12.54
C GLU A 516 -5.90 -10.99 11.86
N PRO A 517 -6.13 -9.69 12.12
CA PRO A 517 -7.19 -8.96 11.43
C PRO A 517 -6.85 -8.83 9.94
N GLN A 518 -7.86 -8.96 9.10
CA GLN A 518 -7.75 -8.97 7.65
C GLN A 518 -8.02 -7.58 7.13
N LEU A 519 -7.21 -7.05 6.21
CA LEU A 519 -7.40 -5.69 5.66
C LEU A 519 -8.60 -5.57 4.72
N ASP A 520 -9.01 -6.69 4.10
CA ASP A 520 -10.09 -6.75 3.12
C ASP A 520 -11.33 -7.43 3.74
N ALA A 521 -12.36 -6.63 3.98
CA ALA A 521 -13.64 -7.08 4.50
C ALA A 521 -14.33 -8.09 3.55
N SER A 522 -14.13 -7.95 2.23
CA SER A 522 -14.73 -8.83 1.24
C SER A 522 -14.14 -10.24 1.31
N GLN A 523 -12.82 -10.32 1.47
CA GLN A 523 -12.12 -11.59 1.66
C GLN A 523 -12.54 -12.28 2.96
N LEU A 524 -12.71 -11.51 4.04
CA LEU A 524 -13.21 -12.01 5.32
C LEU A 524 -14.62 -12.58 5.19
N ALA A 525 -15.55 -11.80 4.63
CA ALA A 525 -16.94 -12.22 4.38
C ALA A 525 -17.00 -13.45 3.47
N GLN A 526 -16.15 -13.50 2.45
CA GLN A 526 -16.06 -14.64 1.54
C GLN A 526 -15.56 -15.90 2.24
N ALA A 527 -14.59 -15.79 3.15
CA ALA A 527 -14.08 -16.91 3.95
C ALA A 527 -15.16 -17.45 4.90
N ILE A 528 -15.88 -16.54 5.60
CA ILE A 528 -17.00 -16.90 6.48
C ILE A 528 -18.12 -17.58 5.68
N GLY A 529 -18.51 -17.01 4.54
CA GLY A 529 -19.53 -17.55 3.64
C GLY A 529 -19.16 -18.87 2.94
N ARG A 530 -17.97 -19.45 3.20
CA ARG A 530 -17.64 -20.84 2.80
C ARG A 530 -18.07 -21.87 3.83
N ILE A 531 -18.30 -21.44 5.06
CA ILE A 531 -18.77 -22.27 6.18
C ILE A 531 -20.25 -22.00 6.43
N ASP A 532 -20.62 -20.71 6.47
CA ASP A 532 -22.00 -20.28 6.61
C ASP A 532 -22.76 -20.47 5.29
N ARG A 533 -23.19 -21.72 5.07
CA ARG A 533 -23.91 -22.16 3.87
C ARG A 533 -25.00 -23.14 4.23
N ILE A 534 -25.96 -23.26 3.31
CA ILE A 534 -27.01 -24.30 3.33
C ILE A 534 -26.32 -25.67 3.50
N GLY A 535 -26.59 -26.34 4.62
CA GLY A 535 -25.95 -27.60 5.03
C GLY A 535 -25.17 -27.53 6.35
N GLN A 536 -24.90 -26.33 6.89
CA GLN A 536 -24.41 -26.18 8.26
C GLN A 536 -25.58 -26.27 9.26
N THR A 537 -25.51 -27.21 10.20
CA THR A 537 -26.53 -27.42 11.25
C THR A 537 -26.04 -27.03 12.64
N ARG A 538 -24.72 -26.84 12.82
CA ARG A 538 -24.10 -26.49 14.10
C ARG A 538 -23.91 -24.98 14.19
N ARG A 539 -24.08 -24.43 15.40
CA ARG A 539 -23.81 -23.01 15.66
C ARG A 539 -22.36 -22.70 15.34
N MET A 540 -22.15 -21.71 14.48
CA MET A 540 -20.81 -21.24 14.10
C MET A 540 -20.30 -20.20 15.11
N MET A 541 -19.03 -20.31 15.48
CA MET A 541 -18.32 -19.30 16.28
C MET A 541 -17.13 -18.75 15.49
N ILE A 542 -16.98 -17.43 15.51
CA ILE A 542 -15.88 -16.71 14.86
C ILE A 542 -15.03 -16.06 15.94
N HIS A 543 -13.73 -16.31 15.90
CA HIS A 543 -12.74 -15.79 16.83
C HIS A 543 -11.75 -14.89 16.10
N HIS A 544 -11.69 -13.62 16.48
CA HIS A 544 -10.69 -12.67 15.99
C HIS A 544 -9.61 -12.49 17.05
N PHE A 545 -8.36 -12.78 16.72
CA PHE A 545 -7.22 -12.50 17.58
C PHE A 545 -6.59 -11.17 17.20
N VAL A 546 -6.57 -10.28 18.19
CA VAL A 546 -6.13 -8.90 18.04
C VAL A 546 -5.24 -8.55 19.22
N VAL A 547 -4.05 -8.02 18.95
CA VAL A 547 -3.18 -7.52 20.01
C VAL A 547 -3.64 -6.12 20.43
N TYR A 548 -4.04 -5.98 21.69
CA TYR A 548 -4.47 -4.70 22.27
C TYR A 548 -3.36 -3.64 22.21
N GLY A 549 -3.72 -2.39 21.92
CA GLY A 549 -2.78 -1.27 21.81
C GLY A 549 -1.84 -1.36 20.61
N SER A 550 -2.15 -2.21 19.62
CA SER A 550 -1.35 -2.36 18.41
C SER A 550 -2.08 -1.88 17.16
N ILE A 551 -1.37 -1.86 16.04
CA ILE A 551 -1.94 -1.61 14.71
C ILE A 551 -3.10 -2.57 14.39
N GLU A 552 -3.08 -3.78 14.94
CA GLU A 552 -4.13 -4.78 14.72
C GLU A 552 -5.49 -4.35 15.28
N GLU A 553 -5.51 -3.66 16.42
CA GLU A 553 -6.74 -3.17 17.05
C GLU A 553 -7.46 -2.17 16.15
N HIS A 554 -6.71 -1.26 15.55
CA HIS A 554 -7.24 -0.27 14.63
C HIS A 554 -7.78 -0.91 13.34
N ILE A 555 -7.04 -1.87 12.79
CA ILE A 555 -7.47 -2.64 11.61
C ILE A 555 -8.78 -3.38 11.94
N HIS A 556 -8.85 -4.05 13.09
CA HIS A 556 -10.04 -4.78 13.49
C HIS A 556 -11.25 -3.86 13.65
N HIS A 557 -11.14 -2.78 14.44
CA HIS A 557 -12.23 -1.85 14.68
C HIS A 557 -12.80 -1.28 13.39
N ARG A 558 -11.92 -0.86 12.47
CA ARG A 558 -12.33 -0.30 11.19
C ARG A 558 -13.12 -1.29 10.35
N ILE A 559 -12.67 -2.54 10.29
CA ILE A 559 -13.25 -3.56 9.41
C ILE A 559 -14.53 -4.15 9.99
N THR A 560 -14.70 -4.07 11.30
CA THR A 560 -15.97 -4.35 11.96
C THR A 560 -16.98 -3.19 11.88
N ASP A 561 -16.54 -1.98 11.50
CA ASP A 561 -17.44 -0.83 11.35
C ASP A 561 -18.11 -0.85 9.96
N PRO A 562 -19.44 -1.04 9.88
CA PRO A 562 -20.15 -1.12 8.61
C PRO A 562 -20.15 0.19 7.81
N GLN A 563 -19.75 1.32 8.39
CA GLN A 563 -19.70 2.62 7.71
C GLN A 563 -18.35 2.93 7.05
N ASN A 564 -17.29 2.16 7.33
CA ASN A 564 -15.91 2.55 6.97
C ASN A 564 -15.06 1.41 6.40
N THR A 565 -15.52 0.80 5.30
CA THR A 565 -14.87 -0.37 4.68
C THR A 565 -13.70 -0.06 3.76
N GLU A 566 -13.49 1.20 3.36
CA GLU A 566 -12.39 1.60 2.47
C GLU A 566 -11.25 2.28 3.26
N TRP A 567 -10.01 1.93 2.91
CA TRP A 567 -8.80 2.52 3.48
C TRP A 567 -8.44 3.80 2.72
N THR A 568 -8.27 4.92 3.43
CA THR A 568 -7.67 6.14 2.83
C THR A 568 -6.18 6.23 3.15
N VAL A 569 -5.44 7.03 2.38
CA VAL A 569 -4.02 7.29 2.64
C VAL A 569 -3.82 7.96 4.02
N GLY A 570 -4.73 8.85 4.41
CA GLY A 570 -4.73 9.47 5.74
C GLY A 570 -4.91 8.45 6.87
N ASP A 571 -5.66 7.39 6.62
CA ASP A 571 -5.86 6.30 7.58
C ASP A 571 -4.67 5.36 7.70
N ILE A 572 -4.02 5.06 6.58
CA ILE A 572 -2.77 4.29 6.58
C ILE A 572 -1.66 5.10 7.28
N LYS A 573 -1.57 6.41 7.01
CA LYS A 573 -0.68 7.31 7.76
C LYS A 573 -1.01 7.28 9.25
N ARG A 574 -2.29 7.42 9.64
CA ARG A 574 -2.71 7.31 11.05
C ARG A 574 -2.35 5.96 11.66
N LEU A 575 -2.54 4.83 10.98
CA LEU A 575 -2.13 3.50 11.46
C LEU A 575 -0.62 3.41 11.71
N LEU A 576 0.19 3.91 10.77
CA LEU A 576 1.65 3.89 10.87
C LEU A 576 2.16 4.85 11.97
N HIS A 577 1.45 5.95 12.22
CA HIS A 577 1.78 6.94 13.25
C HIS A 577 1.22 6.58 14.64
N THR A 578 0.08 5.87 14.73
CA THR A 578 -0.53 5.47 16.01
C THR A 578 0.30 4.44 16.76
N GLY A 579 1.11 3.64 16.07
CA GLY A 579 2.14 2.82 16.71
C GLY A 579 3.12 3.62 17.60
N ALA A 580 3.25 4.93 17.37
CA ALA A 580 4.07 5.84 18.18
C ALA A 580 3.29 6.55 19.31
N GLN A 581 1.97 6.73 19.19
CA GLN A 581 1.17 7.57 20.10
C GLN A 581 0.55 6.79 21.29
N TYR A 582 0.24 5.49 21.15
CA TYR A 582 -0.45 4.73 22.20
C TYR A 582 0.43 4.27 23.36
N PHE A 583 1.76 4.35 23.23
CA PHE A 583 2.67 4.06 24.34
C PHE A 583 2.50 5.08 25.49
N ASP A 584 2.05 6.30 25.20
CA ASP A 584 1.84 7.35 26.20
C ASP A 584 0.48 7.21 26.94
N GLN A 585 -0.55 6.62 26.33
CA GLN A 585 -1.84 6.39 27.00
C GLN A 585 -1.83 5.19 27.96
N ALA A 586 -1.09 4.12 27.64
CA ALA A 586 -0.94 2.96 28.52
C ALA A 586 -0.24 3.33 29.85
N LEU A 587 0.63 4.35 29.86
CA LEU A 587 1.30 4.86 31.05
C LEU A 587 0.38 5.72 31.95
N ASN A 588 -0.66 6.34 31.37
CA ASN A 588 -1.56 7.22 32.12
C ASN A 588 -2.74 6.48 32.77
N ASN A 589 -3.22 5.38 32.18
CA ASN A 589 -4.38 4.63 32.71
C ASN A 589 -4.07 3.75 33.94
N ASP A 590 -2.81 3.39 34.20
CA ASP A 590 -2.42 2.67 35.44
C ASP A 590 -2.32 3.60 36.66
N SER A 591 -2.39 4.92 36.48
CA SER A 591 -2.35 5.90 37.57
C SER A 591 -3.71 6.19 38.20
N THR A 592 -4.83 5.82 37.55
CA THR A 592 -6.19 6.15 38.02
C THR A 592 -6.91 5.00 38.74
N GLN A 593 -6.41 3.76 38.69
CA GLN A 593 -6.97 2.64 39.48
C GLN A 593 -6.28 2.43 40.85
N ALA A 594 -5.20 3.14 41.16
CA ALA A 594 -4.54 3.09 42.46
C ALA A 594 -5.14 4.05 43.52
N GLY A 595 -6.21 4.79 43.18
CA GLY A 595 -6.73 5.90 44.00
C GLY A 595 -8.00 5.65 44.82
N ILE A 596 -8.60 4.45 44.81
CA ILE A 596 -9.87 4.19 45.52
C ILE A 596 -9.77 2.95 46.41
N ILE A 597 -8.76 2.86 47.28
CA ILE A 597 -8.81 2.00 48.48
C ILE A 597 -8.04 2.67 49.62
N SER A 598 -8.59 3.75 50.17
CA SER A 598 -8.31 4.15 51.56
C SER A 598 -9.37 5.15 52.02
N THR A 599 -10.40 4.66 52.72
CA THR A 599 -11.04 5.26 53.91
C THR A 599 -12.40 4.60 54.16
N SER A 600 -12.45 3.70 55.15
CA SER A 600 -13.54 3.57 56.13
C SER A 600 -13.43 2.25 56.89
N THR A 601 -12.54 2.23 57.89
CA THR A 601 -12.77 1.49 59.13
C THR A 601 -13.71 2.33 60.00
N SER A 602 -14.96 1.89 60.20
CA SER A 602 -15.73 2.14 61.43
C SER A 602 -17.07 1.40 61.39
N ALA A 603 -17.30 0.63 62.46
CA ALA A 603 -18.49 -0.14 62.87
C ALA A 603 -18.65 -1.53 62.23
#